data_AF-A0A776QFS9-F1
#
_entry.id   AF-A0A776QFS9-F1
#
_cell.length_a   1.000
_cell.length_b   1.000
_cell.length_c   1.000
_cell.angle_alpha   90.00
_cell.angle_beta   90.00
_cell.angle_gamma   90.00
#
_symmetry.space_group_name_H-M   'P 1'
#
loop_
_entity.id
_entity.type
_entity.pdbx_description
1 polymer ?
#
loop_
_entity_poly.entity_id
_entity_poly.type
_entity_poly.pdbx_seq_one_letter_code
_entity_poly.pdbx_strand_id
1 'polypeptide(L)'
;MMALLLEPLQFTFMSHALLISLVVSIPCALLSVFLVLKGWALMGDAMSHAVFPGIVLAWILGLPLATGAFVAGVFCAVATGYLKDNSRIKQDTVMGIVFSGMFAAGLILYIAVKPDVHLDHILFGDMLGITIGDIIQTMIIAGLVTLVISVKWRDFLLFSFDYQQA
;
A
#
# COMPACT_ATOMS: atom_id res chain seq x y z
N MET A 1 3.91 35.24 -16.09
CA MET A 1 3.99 34.65 -14.74
C MET A 1 2.98 33.51 -14.56
N MET A 2 1.67 33.74 -14.68
CA MET A 2 0.64 32.69 -14.51
C MET A 2 0.76 31.55 -15.54
N ALA A 3 1.05 31.86 -16.81
CA ALA A 3 1.19 30.85 -17.87
C ALA A 3 2.34 29.85 -17.63
N LEU A 4 3.42 30.28 -16.99
CA LEU A 4 4.59 29.44 -16.67
C LEU A 4 4.28 28.45 -15.53
N LEU A 5 3.29 28.77 -14.68
CA LEU A 5 2.78 27.87 -13.64
C LEU A 5 1.77 26.85 -14.19
N LEU A 6 1.05 27.17 -15.27
CA LEU A 6 0.08 26.27 -15.89
C LEU A 6 0.67 25.40 -17.01
N GLU A 7 1.84 25.76 -17.53
CA GLU A 7 2.59 25.00 -18.55
C GLU A 7 2.77 23.51 -18.20
N PRO A 8 3.23 23.14 -16.98
CA PRO A 8 3.41 21.73 -16.67
C PRO A 8 2.07 20.98 -16.51
N LEU A 9 0.97 21.67 -16.21
CA LEU A 9 -0.39 21.10 -16.11
C LEU A 9 -1.00 20.77 -17.48
N GLN A 10 -0.40 21.25 -18.58
CA GLN A 10 -0.84 20.88 -19.93
C GLN A 10 -0.39 19.48 -20.34
N PHE A 11 0.60 18.91 -19.65
CA PHE A 11 1.03 17.54 -19.92
C PHE A 11 0.03 16.54 -19.34
N THR A 12 -0.43 15.64 -20.20
CA THR A 12 -1.35 14.55 -19.83
C THR A 12 -0.78 13.71 -18.70
N PHE A 13 0.50 13.32 -18.74
CA PHE A 13 1.12 12.56 -17.64
C PHE A 13 1.01 13.25 -16.27
N MET A 14 1.14 14.58 -16.24
CA MET A 14 1.11 15.33 -14.98
C MET A 14 -0.32 15.48 -14.45
N SER A 15 -1.29 15.71 -15.34
CA SER A 15 -2.70 15.70 -14.97
C SER A 15 -3.17 14.34 -14.45
N HIS A 16 -2.67 13.24 -15.02
CA HIS A 16 -3.00 11.88 -14.60
C HIS A 16 -2.41 11.59 -13.22
N ALA A 17 -1.13 11.92 -12.99
CA ALA A 17 -0.50 11.81 -11.68
C ALA A 17 -1.23 12.61 -10.58
N LEU A 18 -1.63 13.85 -10.87
CA LEU A 18 -2.39 14.69 -9.95
C LEU A 18 -3.78 14.12 -9.63
N LEU A 19 -4.49 13.61 -10.64
CA LEU A 19 -5.80 12.99 -10.42
C LEU A 19 -5.68 11.77 -9.50
N ILE A 20 -4.71 10.89 -9.75
CA ILE A 20 -4.50 9.68 -8.96
C ILE A 20 -4.12 10.01 -7.53
N SER A 21 -3.17 10.91 -7.34
CA SER A 21 -2.77 11.36 -6.00
C SER A 21 -3.95 11.96 -5.21
N LEU A 22 -4.81 12.73 -5.86
CA LEU A 22 -6.03 13.24 -5.25
C LEU A 22 -6.97 12.11 -4.83
N VAL A 23 -7.22 11.14 -5.72
CA VAL A 23 -8.10 9.99 -5.44
C VAL A 23 -7.56 9.12 -4.32
N VAL A 24 -6.26 8.86 -4.29
CA VAL A 24 -5.59 8.03 -3.26
C VAL A 24 -5.51 8.77 -1.91
N SER A 25 -5.44 10.11 -1.91
CA SER A 25 -5.37 10.89 -0.67
C SER A 25 -6.60 10.71 0.23
N ILE A 26 -7.78 10.46 -0.34
CA ILE A 26 -9.04 10.29 0.38
C ILE A 26 -9.02 9.05 1.29
N PRO A 27 -8.84 7.81 0.79
CA PRO A 27 -8.77 6.63 1.64
C PRO A 27 -7.58 6.68 2.59
N CYS A 28 -6.43 7.23 2.17
CA CYS A 28 -5.26 7.38 3.04
C CYS A 28 -5.54 8.32 4.24
N ALA A 29 -6.23 9.44 4.02
CA ALA A 29 -6.60 10.37 5.08
C ALA A 29 -7.59 9.74 6.07
N LEU A 30 -8.54 8.94 5.58
CA LEU A 30 -9.50 8.25 6.45
C LEU A 30 -8.81 7.16 7.29
N LEU A 31 -7.92 6.37 6.68
CA LEU A 31 -7.19 5.31 7.38
C LEU A 31 -6.19 5.86 8.40
N SER A 32 -5.53 6.99 8.11
CA SER A 32 -4.49 7.55 8.99
C SER A 32 -5.01 7.88 10.40
N VAL A 33 -6.25 8.34 10.53
CA VAL A 33 -6.88 8.63 11.82
C VAL A 33 -6.93 7.37 12.70
N PHE A 34 -7.34 6.24 12.12
CA PHE A 34 -7.40 4.97 12.85
C PHE A 34 -6.00 4.43 13.20
N LEU A 35 -5.05 4.56 12.27
CA LEU A 35 -3.66 4.14 12.51
C LEU A 35 -3.02 4.92 13.66
N VAL A 36 -3.24 6.24 13.71
CA VAL A 36 -2.74 7.09 14.79
C VAL A 36 -3.40 6.75 16.13
N LEU A 37 -4.72 6.57 16.16
CA LEU A 37 -5.45 6.19 17.39
C LEU A 37 -5.00 4.84 17.96
N LYS A 38 -4.67 3.88 17.09
CA LYS A 38 -4.15 2.55 17.49
C LYS A 38 -2.65 2.52 17.79
N GLY A 39 -1.94 3.63 17.56
CA GLY A 39 -0.49 3.71 17.72
C GLY A 39 0.31 2.94 16.66
N TRP A 40 -0.31 2.57 15.53
CA TRP A 40 0.33 1.79 14.45
C TRP A 40 1.12 2.68 13.49
N ALA A 41 2.02 3.50 14.03
CA ALA A 41 2.78 4.48 13.26
C ALA A 41 3.67 3.84 12.18
N LEU A 42 4.15 2.61 12.41
CA LEU A 42 5.01 1.87 11.50
C LEU A 42 4.26 1.16 10.35
N MET A 43 2.93 1.08 10.42
CA MET A 43 2.17 0.25 9.47
C MET A 43 2.16 0.82 8.06
N GLY A 44 2.13 2.15 7.92
CA GLY A 44 2.13 2.82 6.61
C GLY A 44 3.42 2.60 5.83
N ASP A 45 4.57 2.76 6.48
CA ASP A 45 5.88 2.59 5.87
C ASP A 45 6.15 1.11 5.56
N ALA A 46 5.88 0.24 6.53
CA ALA A 46 6.30 -1.14 6.43
C ALA A 46 5.43 -1.97 5.47
N MET A 47 4.16 -1.59 5.23
CA MET A 47 3.33 -2.21 4.19
C MET A 47 3.91 -2.01 2.79
N SER A 48 4.54 -0.87 2.49
CA SER A 48 5.14 -0.62 1.17
C SER A 48 6.29 -1.59 0.87
N HIS A 49 7.10 -1.91 1.89
CA HIS A 49 8.21 -2.84 1.78
C HIS A 49 7.79 -4.32 1.82
N ALA A 50 6.72 -4.64 2.56
CA ALA A 50 6.18 -5.99 2.66
C ALA A 50 5.68 -6.56 1.34
N VAL A 51 5.19 -5.68 0.46
CA VAL A 51 4.53 -6.03 -0.79
C VAL A 51 5.55 -6.35 -1.89
N PHE A 52 6.80 -5.89 -1.76
CA PHE A 52 7.89 -6.10 -2.71
C PHE A 52 8.12 -7.56 -3.13
N PRO A 53 8.27 -8.56 -2.21
CA PRO A 53 8.41 -9.97 -2.60
C PRO A 53 7.26 -10.47 -3.48
N GLY A 54 6.03 -10.01 -3.25
CA GLY A 54 4.87 -10.39 -4.05
C GLY A 54 4.93 -9.85 -5.47
N ILE A 55 5.42 -8.64 -5.64
CA ILE A 55 5.61 -8.01 -6.96
C ILE A 55 6.67 -8.78 -7.75
N VAL A 56 7.80 -9.11 -7.13
CA VAL A 56 8.87 -9.89 -7.78
C VAL A 56 8.37 -11.28 -8.18
N LEU A 57 7.60 -11.96 -7.30
CA LEU A 57 7.00 -13.26 -7.62
C LEU A 57 5.99 -13.18 -8.77
N ALA A 58 5.12 -12.17 -8.78
CA ALA A 58 4.17 -11.98 -9.88
C ALA A 58 4.88 -11.72 -11.21
N TRP A 59 5.99 -10.96 -11.18
CA TRP A 59 6.81 -10.73 -12.36
C TRP A 59 7.41 -12.03 -12.92
N ILE A 60 7.99 -12.88 -12.05
CA ILE A 60 8.54 -14.19 -12.45
C ILE A 60 7.47 -15.08 -13.09
N LEU A 61 6.24 -15.03 -12.56
CA LEU A 61 5.11 -15.84 -13.02
C LEU A 61 4.38 -15.24 -14.24
N GLY A 62 4.76 -14.03 -14.69
CA GLY A 62 4.07 -13.32 -15.76
C GLY A 62 2.65 -12.87 -15.39
N LEU A 63 2.34 -12.74 -14.10
CA LEU A 63 1.04 -12.32 -13.58
C LEU A 63 0.97 -10.79 -13.42
N PRO A 64 -0.24 -10.19 -13.38
CA PRO A 64 -0.38 -8.76 -13.12
C PRO A 64 0.25 -8.37 -11.78
N LEU A 65 1.14 -7.39 -11.78
CA LEU A 65 1.90 -6.96 -10.60
C LEU A 65 1.00 -6.61 -9.41
N ALA A 66 -0.16 -5.98 -9.68
CA ALA A 66 -1.16 -5.65 -8.66
C ALA A 66 -1.67 -6.87 -7.89
N THR A 67 -1.79 -8.03 -8.54
CA THR A 67 -2.27 -9.26 -7.89
C THR A 67 -1.20 -9.83 -6.94
N GLY A 68 0.07 -9.86 -7.37
CA GLY A 68 1.17 -10.26 -6.51
C GLY A 68 1.33 -9.34 -5.31
N ALA A 69 1.19 -8.04 -5.54
CA ALA A 69 1.22 -7.03 -4.50
C ALA A 69 0.11 -7.27 -3.45
N PHE A 70 -1.12 -7.46 -3.92
CA PHE A 70 -2.27 -7.70 -3.07
C PHE A 70 -2.12 -8.99 -2.24
N VAL A 71 -1.71 -10.09 -2.86
CA VAL A 71 -1.53 -11.38 -2.17
C VAL A 71 -0.44 -11.29 -1.11
N ALA A 72 0.70 -10.67 -1.41
CA ALA A 72 1.76 -10.48 -0.42
C ALA A 72 1.33 -9.55 0.72
N GLY A 73 0.61 -8.47 0.43
CA GLY A 73 0.06 -7.58 1.45
C GLY A 73 -0.91 -8.29 2.40
N VAL A 74 -1.84 -9.09 1.85
CA VAL A 74 -2.77 -9.90 2.65
C VAL A 74 -2.03 -10.94 3.47
N PHE A 75 -1.09 -11.67 2.86
CA PHE A 75 -0.25 -12.64 3.57
C PHE A 75 0.48 -11.98 4.74
N CYS A 76 1.02 -10.79 4.53
CA CYS A 76 1.74 -10.08 5.57
C CYS A 76 0.83 -9.60 6.71
N ALA A 77 -0.35 -9.08 6.39
CA ALA A 77 -1.35 -8.69 7.38
C ALA A 77 -1.78 -9.89 8.24
N VAL A 78 -2.01 -11.05 7.61
CA VAL A 78 -2.37 -12.31 8.29
C VAL A 78 -1.22 -12.82 9.15
N ALA A 79 0.02 -12.85 8.63
CA ALA A 79 1.19 -13.29 9.36
C ALA A 79 1.46 -12.40 10.59
N THR A 80 1.31 -11.09 10.44
CA THR A 80 1.45 -10.12 11.54
C THR A 80 0.36 -10.30 12.59
N GLY A 81 -0.90 -10.53 12.17
CA GLY A 81 -2.02 -10.82 13.08
C GLY A 81 -1.82 -12.12 13.86
N TYR A 82 -1.45 -13.20 13.16
CA TYR A 82 -1.17 -14.49 13.79
C TYR A 82 -0.03 -14.43 14.79
N LEU A 83 1.07 -13.76 14.45
CA LEU A 83 2.23 -13.64 15.33
C LEU A 83 1.94 -12.72 16.53
N LYS A 84 1.04 -11.73 16.37
CA LYS A 84 0.56 -10.91 17.48
C LYS A 84 -0.28 -11.73 18.47
N ASP A 85 -1.18 -12.57 17.99
CA ASP A 85 -2.08 -13.35 18.87
C ASP A 85 -1.33 -14.48 19.60
N ASN A 86 -0.28 -15.03 18.97
CA ASN A 86 0.51 -16.12 19.53
C ASN A 86 1.75 -15.66 20.31
N SER A 87 2.03 -14.35 20.40
CA SER A 87 3.26 -13.84 21.02
C SER A 87 2.99 -12.67 21.97
N ARG A 88 3.76 -12.57 23.06
CA ARG A 88 3.64 -11.48 24.06
C ARG A 88 4.36 -10.19 23.66
N ILE A 89 4.77 -10.08 22.40
CA ILE A 89 5.61 -9.00 21.86
C ILE A 89 4.72 -7.84 21.41
N LYS A 90 5.19 -6.59 21.57
CA LYS A 90 4.48 -5.41 21.09
C LYS A 90 4.19 -5.51 19.59
N GLN A 91 2.99 -5.07 19.19
CA GLN A 91 2.52 -5.17 17.81
C GLN A 91 3.49 -4.52 16.81
N ASP A 92 4.08 -3.37 17.14
CA ASP A 92 5.05 -2.67 16.28
C ASP A 92 6.32 -3.50 16.02
N THR A 93 6.76 -4.28 17.00
CA THR A 93 7.95 -5.14 16.87
C THR A 93 7.65 -6.39 16.05
N VAL A 94 6.50 -7.03 16.27
CA VAL A 94 6.02 -8.17 15.47
C VAL A 94 5.94 -7.78 14.00
N MET A 95 5.31 -6.63 13.77
CA MET A 95 5.12 -6.02 12.47
C MET A 95 6.48 -5.75 11.80
N GLY A 96 7.42 -5.10 12.50
CA GLY A 96 8.78 -4.87 11.99
C GLY A 96 9.54 -6.15 11.62
N ILE A 97 9.39 -7.24 12.37
CA ILE A 97 10.05 -8.53 12.10
C ILE A 97 9.50 -9.17 10.83
N VAL A 98 8.17 -9.26 10.71
CA VAL A 98 7.52 -9.90 9.54
C VAL A 98 7.85 -9.12 8.27
N PHE A 99 7.73 -7.80 8.32
CA PHE A 99 8.01 -6.94 7.17
C PHE A 99 9.49 -6.96 6.76
N SER A 100 10.43 -6.86 7.71
CA SER A 100 11.86 -6.96 7.41
C SER A 100 12.22 -8.31 6.81
N GLY A 101 11.63 -9.40 7.31
CA GLY A 101 11.83 -10.75 6.77
C GLY A 101 11.30 -10.90 5.34
N MET A 102 10.09 -10.40 5.08
CA MET A 102 9.49 -10.41 3.75
C MET A 102 10.27 -9.54 2.76
N PHE A 103 10.72 -8.36 3.20
CA PHE A 103 11.55 -7.47 2.39
C PHE A 103 12.89 -8.12 2.03
N ALA A 104 13.58 -8.71 3.01
CA ALA A 104 14.83 -9.43 2.77
C ALA A 104 14.62 -10.61 1.80
N ALA A 105 13.54 -11.38 1.94
CA ALA A 105 13.19 -12.44 1.01
C ALA A 105 12.94 -11.92 -0.40
N GLY A 106 12.20 -10.80 -0.54
CA GLY A 106 11.97 -10.15 -1.83
C GLY A 106 13.25 -9.65 -2.48
N LEU A 107 14.17 -9.08 -1.69
CA LEU A 107 15.47 -8.61 -2.18
C LEU A 107 16.36 -9.75 -2.65
N ILE A 108 16.40 -10.86 -1.91
CA ILE A 108 17.14 -12.07 -2.34
C ILE A 108 16.58 -12.60 -3.65
N LEU A 109 15.25 -12.66 -3.77
CA LEU A 109 14.58 -13.10 -4.99
C LEU A 109 14.88 -12.17 -6.17
N TYR A 110 14.86 -10.87 -5.94
CA TYR A 110 15.19 -9.84 -6.94
C TYR A 110 16.63 -10.00 -7.47
N ILE A 111 17.61 -10.15 -6.57
CA ILE A 111 19.02 -10.33 -6.95
C ILE A 111 19.23 -11.63 -7.72
N ALA A 112 18.55 -12.72 -7.32
CA ALA A 112 18.67 -14.02 -7.97
C ALA A 112 18.11 -14.02 -9.41
N VAL A 113 17.05 -13.26 -9.65
CA VAL A 113 16.34 -13.24 -10.94
C VAL A 113 16.99 -12.30 -11.95
N LYS A 114 17.79 -11.31 -11.51
CA LYS A 114 18.40 -10.27 -12.36
C LYS A 114 17.42 -9.71 -13.41
N PRO A 115 16.28 -9.15 -13.00
CA PRO A 115 15.37 -8.53 -13.95
C PRO A 115 16.06 -7.36 -14.67
N ASP A 116 16.04 -7.34 -15.99
CA ASP A 116 16.57 -6.24 -16.84
C ASP A 116 15.76 -4.92 -16.71
N VAL A 117 14.69 -4.94 -15.91
CA VAL A 117 13.82 -3.80 -15.62
C VAL A 117 14.27 -3.16 -14.32
N HIS A 118 14.45 -1.84 -14.31
CA HIS A 118 14.71 -1.07 -13.09
C HIS A 118 13.49 -1.12 -12.16
N LEU A 119 13.32 -2.20 -11.40
CA LEU A 119 12.23 -2.34 -10.40
C LEU A 119 12.38 -1.35 -9.23
N ASP A 120 13.50 -0.64 -9.15
CA ASP A 120 13.73 0.44 -8.20
C ASP A 120 12.63 1.51 -8.31
N HIS A 121 12.13 1.79 -9.52
CA HIS A 121 11.03 2.75 -9.73
C HIS A 121 9.67 2.25 -9.21
N ILE A 122 9.48 0.94 -9.04
CA ILE A 122 8.27 0.39 -8.42
C ILE A 122 8.37 0.47 -6.89
N LEU A 123 9.60 0.35 -6.37
CA LEU A 123 9.92 0.47 -4.93
C LEU A 123 9.77 1.92 -4.43
N PHE A 124 10.12 2.90 -5.28
CA PHE A 124 9.99 4.33 -4.99
C PHE A 124 8.71 4.98 -5.55
N GLY A 125 8.02 4.30 -6.47
CA GLY A 125 6.83 4.77 -7.16
C GLY A 125 7.14 5.62 -8.40
N ASP A 126 6.57 5.25 -9.54
CA ASP A 126 6.57 6.05 -10.77
C ASP A 126 5.15 6.52 -11.09
N MET A 127 4.83 7.76 -10.73
CA MET A 127 3.52 8.36 -11.06
C MET A 127 3.43 8.82 -12.52
N LEU A 128 4.55 8.92 -13.23
CA LEU A 128 4.61 9.49 -14.58
C LEU A 128 4.35 8.42 -15.66
N GLY A 129 4.64 7.15 -15.37
CA GLY A 129 4.42 6.00 -16.25
C GLY A 129 3.02 5.37 -16.20
N ILE A 130 2.05 6.02 -15.54
CA ILE A 130 0.74 5.40 -15.27
C ILE A 130 -0.14 5.33 -16.54
N THR A 131 -0.67 4.14 -16.83
CA THR A 131 -1.62 3.93 -17.93
C THR A 131 -3.06 4.21 -17.51
N ILE A 132 -3.94 4.45 -18.50
CA ILE A 132 -5.38 4.67 -18.26
C ILE A 132 -6.03 3.47 -17.56
N GLY A 133 -5.55 2.25 -17.82
CA GLY A 133 -6.02 1.03 -17.15
C GLY A 133 -5.76 1.06 -15.64
N ASP A 134 -4.56 1.47 -15.24
CA ASP A 134 -4.17 1.57 -13.83
C ASP A 134 -4.96 2.67 -13.10
N ILE A 135 -5.34 3.75 -13.81
CA ILE A 135 -6.18 4.83 -13.25
C ILE A 135 -7.57 4.30 -12.90
N ILE A 136 -8.20 3.58 -13.83
CA ILE A 136 -9.54 3.02 -13.62
C ILE A 136 -9.48 2.02 -12.48
N GLN A 137 -8.48 1.14 -12.47
CA GLN A 137 -8.29 0.16 -11.39
C GLN A 137 -8.10 0.84 -10.04
N THR A 138 -7.24 1.87 -9.96
CA THR A 138 -6.99 2.63 -8.73
C THR A 138 -8.25 3.35 -8.26
N MET A 139 -9.01 3.95 -9.17
CA MET A 139 -10.26 4.63 -8.85
C MET A 139 -11.32 3.66 -8.30
N ILE A 140 -11.43 2.46 -8.87
CA ILE A 140 -12.33 1.42 -8.37
C ILE A 140 -11.91 0.98 -6.96
N ILE A 141 -10.62 0.68 -6.75
CA ILE A 141 -10.12 0.23 -5.45
C ILE A 141 -10.27 1.33 -4.39
N ALA A 142 -9.84 2.56 -4.70
CA ALA A 142 -9.96 3.71 -3.79
C ALA A 142 -11.42 4.02 -3.45
N GLY A 143 -12.31 3.96 -4.44
CA GLY A 143 -13.76 4.14 -4.24
C GLY A 143 -14.34 3.05 -3.35
N LEU A 144 -13.99 1.78 -3.58
CA LEU A 144 -14.43 0.65 -2.77
C LEU A 144 -13.93 0.78 -1.32
N VAL A 145 -12.64 1.06 -1.12
CA VAL A 145 -12.06 1.25 0.23
C VAL A 145 -12.74 2.41 0.95
N THR A 146 -12.92 3.55 0.29
CA THR A 146 -13.60 4.72 0.87
C THR A 146 -15.06 4.40 1.22
N LEU A 147 -15.78 3.67 0.37
CA LEU A 147 -17.14 3.22 0.61
C LEU A 147 -17.21 2.31 1.85
N VAL A 148 -16.34 1.31 1.93
CA VAL A 148 -16.29 0.37 3.05
C VAL A 148 -16.01 1.12 4.35
N ILE A 149 -15.02 2.01 4.39
CA ILE A 149 -14.71 2.80 5.59
C ILE A 149 -15.88 3.69 5.98
N SER A 150 -16.55 4.32 5.02
CA SER A 150 -17.69 5.20 5.28
C SER A 150 -18.91 4.45 5.83
N VAL A 151 -19.22 3.28 5.27
CA VAL A 151 -20.34 2.43 5.75
C VAL A 151 -20.03 1.82 7.11
N LYS A 152 -18.78 1.41 7.34
CA LYS A 152 -18.31 0.77 8.59
C LYS A 152 -17.71 1.74 9.60
N TRP A 153 -17.90 3.04 9.42
CA TRP A 153 -17.30 4.08 10.26
C TRP A 153 -17.58 3.86 11.75
N ARG A 154 -18.82 3.47 12.09
CA ARG A 154 -19.22 3.20 13.48
C ARG A 154 -18.51 1.98 14.06
N ASP A 155 -18.39 0.90 13.30
CA ASP A 155 -17.74 -0.34 13.74
C ASP A 155 -16.23 -0.12 13.94
N PHE A 156 -15.56 0.60 13.02
CA PHE A 156 -14.14 0.95 13.15
C PHE A 156 -13.87 1.89 14.32
N LEU A 157 -14.77 2.82 14.60
CA LEU A 157 -14.67 3.73 15.74
C LEU A 157 -14.86 2.97 17.06
N LEU A 158 -15.83 2.05 17.14
CA LEU A 158 -16.02 1.16 18.29
C LEU A 158 -14.80 0.28 18.53
N PHE A 159 -14.27 -0.37 17.49
CA PHE A 159 -13.04 -1.15 17.57
C PHE A 159 -11.83 -0.33 18.06
N SER A 160 -11.81 0.97 17.76
CA SER A 160 -10.70 1.86 18.14
C SER A 160 -10.77 2.37 19.57
N PHE A 161 -11.98 2.64 20.08
CA PHE A 161 -12.17 3.25 21.40
C PHE A 161 -12.58 2.27 22.51
N ASP A 162 -13.28 1.18 22.19
CA ASP A 162 -13.71 0.21 23.20
C ASP A 162 -13.67 -1.22 22.65
N TYR A 163 -12.52 -1.89 22.83
CA TYR A 163 -12.35 -3.29 22.43
C TYR A 163 -13.25 -4.25 23.21
N GLN A 164 -13.85 -3.84 24.35
CA GLN A 164 -14.74 -4.70 25.14
C GLN A 164 -16.20 -4.68 24.66
N GLN A 165 -16.61 -3.74 23.81
CA GLN A 165 -18.00 -3.64 23.29
C GLN A 165 -18.12 -3.79 21.76
N ALA A 166 -17.00 -4.01 21.04
CA ALA A 166 -16.96 -4.30 19.61
C ALA A 166 -17.11 -5.79 19.32
#